data_AF-A0A9Q3ZSV5-F1
#
_entry.id   AF-A0A9Q3ZSV5-F1
#
_cell.length_a   1.000
_cell.length_b   1.000
_cell.length_c   1.000
_cell.angle_alpha   90.00
_cell.angle_beta   90.00
_cell.angle_gamma   90.00
#
_symmetry.space_group_name_H-M   'P 1'
#
loop_
_entity.id
_entity.type
_entity.pdbx_description
1 polymer ?
#
loop_
_entity_poly.entity_id
_entity_poly.type
_entity_poly.pdbx_seq_one_letter_code
_entity_poly.pdbx_strand_id
1 'polypeptide(L)' 'MAAIRIAPLQDAVDLEEATSAEVALLKKWKQYRIAVNRIQDQSGYPSSIEWPVEPI' A
#
# COMPACT_ATOMS: atom_id res chain seq x y z
N MET A 1 2.06 -1.37 -10.52
CA MET A 1 0.59 -1.23 -10.75
C MET A 1 -0.20 -1.22 -9.43
N ALA A 2 0.26 -0.49 -8.40
CA ALA A 2 -0.45 -0.38 -7.12
C ALA A 2 -1.66 0.56 -7.19
N ALA A 3 -1.53 1.66 -7.95
CA ALA A 3 -2.57 2.68 -8.08
C ALA A 3 -3.89 2.13 -8.66
N ILE A 4 -3.80 1.15 -9.57
CA ILE A 4 -4.96 0.53 -10.22
C ILE A 4 -5.80 -0.28 -9.23
N ARG A 5 -5.18 -0.86 -8.19
CA ARG A 5 -5.87 -1.63 -7.14
C ARG A 5 -6.36 -0.74 -5.98
N ILE A 6 -5.70 0.39 -5.74
CA ILE A 6 -6.09 1.34 -4.70
C ILE A 6 -7.36 2.11 -5.10
N ALA A 7 -7.50 2.51 -6.37
CA ALA A 7 -8.64 3.30 -6.82
C ALA A 7 -10.01 2.65 -6.51
N PRO A 8 -10.31 1.41 -6.94
CA PRO A 8 -11.61 0.80 -6.63
C PRO A 8 -11.83 0.55 -5.13
N LEU A 9 -10.77 0.24 -4.37
CA LEU A 9 -10.86 0.09 -2.91
C LEU A 9 -11.14 1.43 -2.21
N GLN A 10 -10.57 2.52 -2.73
CA GLN A 10 -10.82 3.87 -2.23
C GLN A 10 -12.23 4.32 -2.60
N ASP A 11 -12.67 4.08 -3.83
CA ASP A 11 -14.04 4.38 -4.28
C ASP A 11 -15.06 3.64 -3.41
N ALA A 12 -14.85 2.36 -3.11
CA ALA A 12 -15.70 1.60 -2.20
C ALA A 12 -15.73 2.17 -0.78
N VAL A 13 -14.59 2.66 -0.26
CA VAL A 13 -14.53 3.32 1.05
C VAL A 13 -15.24 4.67 1.04
N ASP A 14 -15.06 5.44 -0.03
CA ASP A 14 -15.66 6.76 -0.20
C ASP A 14 -17.18 6.67 -0.41
N LEU A 15 -17.67 5.56 -0.98
CA LEU A 15 -19.10 5.23 -1.11
C LEU A 15 -19.69 4.52 0.13
N GLU A 16 -18.88 4.27 1.17
CA GLU A 16 -19.26 3.48 2.36
C GLU A 16 -19.72 2.04 2.04
N GLU A 17 -19.43 1.54 0.84
CA GLU A 17 -19.72 0.16 0.40
C GLU A 17 -18.57 -0.81 0.70
N ALA A 18 -17.42 -0.28 1.15
CA ALA A 18 -16.26 -1.10 1.46
C ALA A 18 -16.51 -2.04 2.64
N THR A 19 -16.25 -3.31 2.40
CA THR A 19 -16.17 -4.32 3.44
C THR A 19 -14.96 -4.07 4.35
N SER A 20 -15.01 -4.60 5.57
CA SER A 20 -13.88 -4.55 6.51
C SER A 20 -12.58 -5.14 5.91
N ALA A 21 -12.71 -6.11 5.00
CA ALA A 21 -11.59 -6.69 4.26
C ALA A 21 -10.97 -5.68 3.28
N GLU A 22 -11.79 -4.96 2.53
CA GLU A 22 -11.35 -3.92 1.58
C GLU A 22 -10.70 -2.74 2.28
N VAL A 23 -11.25 -2.29 3.42
CA VAL A 23 -10.63 -1.26 4.27
C VAL A 23 -9.23 -1.71 4.74
N ALA A 24 -9.12 -2.96 5.20
CA ALA A 24 -7.83 -3.51 5.63
C ALA A 24 -6.85 -3.61 4.45
N LEU A 25 -7.32 -4.03 3.28
CA LEU A 25 -6.53 -4.15 2.06
C LEU A 25 -6.05 -2.77 1.56
N LEU A 26 -6.93 -1.77 1.56
CA LEU A 26 -6.61 -0.37 1.23
C LEU A 26 -5.54 0.18 2.16
N LYS A 27 -5.64 -0.09 3.47
CA LYS A 27 -4.64 0.31 4.45
C LYS A 27 -3.28 -0.34 4.18
N LYS A 28 -3.25 -1.64 3.88
CA LYS A 28 -2.02 -2.35 3.49
C LYS A 28 -1.41 -1.75 2.22
N TRP A 29 -2.22 -1.45 1.19
CA TRP A 29 -1.73 -0.82 -0.04
C TRP A 29 -1.15 0.58 0.19
N LYS A 30 -1.80 1.39 1.05
CA LYS A 30 -1.27 2.72 1.44
C LYS A 30 0.06 2.59 2.19
N GLN A 31 0.17 1.63 3.11
CA GLN A 31 1.42 1.34 3.83
C GLN A 31 2.52 0.86 2.88
N TYR A 32 2.20 -0.05 1.95
CA TYR A 32 3.13 -0.51 0.92
C TYR A 32 3.68 0.68 0.10
N ARG A 33 2.80 1.57 -0.39
CA ARG A 33 3.22 2.74 -1.16
C ARG A 33 4.13 3.66 -0.36
N ILE A 34 3.84 3.87 0.92
CA ILE A 34 4.68 4.67 1.82
C ILE A 34 6.03 4.00 2.03
N ALA A 35 6.05 2.69 2.28
CA ALA A 35 7.27 1.92 2.47
C ALA A 35 8.16 1.97 1.21
N VAL A 36 7.58 1.77 0.02
CA VAL A 36 8.30 1.90 -1.26
C VAL A 36 8.88 3.31 -1.44
N ASN A 37 8.09 4.36 -1.17
CA ASN A 37 8.58 5.74 -1.27
C ASN A 37 9.65 6.08 -0.23
N ARG A 38 9.69 5.38 0.91
CA ARG A 38 10.65 5.57 2.00
C ARG A 38 11.78 4.53 2.00
N ILE A 39 11.95 3.75 0.93
CA ILE A 39 13.08 2.82 0.81
C ILE A 39 14.42 3.54 0.97
N GLN A 40 14.51 4.79 0.53
CA GLN A 40 15.70 5.62 0.69
C GLN A 40 16.04 5.97 2.15
N ASP A 41 15.06 5.92 3.05
CA ASP A 41 15.24 6.19 4.48
C ASP A 41 15.65 4.93 5.27
N GLN A 42 15.78 3.77 4.60
CA GLN A 42 16.19 2.53 5.25
C GLN A 42 17.66 2.61 5.68
N SER A 43 17.94 2.15 6.91
CA SER A 43 19.28 2.12 7.50
C SER A 43 20.12 1.03 6.85
N GLY A 44 20.57 1.28 5.63
CA GLY A 44 21.20 0.29 4.74
C GLY A 44 21.13 0.69 3.27
N TYR A 45 20.29 1.67 2.91
CA TYR A 45 20.21 2.18 1.54
C TYR A 45 21.52 2.87 1.11
N PRO A 46 21.99 2.66 -0.15
CA PRO A 46 21.43 1.77 -1.18
C PRO A 46 21.97 0.33 -1.13
N SER A 47 22.85 0.02 -0.19
CA SER A 47 23.59 -1.26 -0.10
C SER A 47 22.70 -2.46 0.25
N SER A 48 21.67 -2.26 1.07
CA SER A 48 20.70 -3.26 1.50
C SER A 48 19.31 -2.64 1.44
N ILE A 49 18.51 -3.09 0.47
CA ILE A 49 17.15 -2.60 0.22
C ILE A 49 16.18 -3.74 0.52
N GLU A 50 15.39 -3.60 1.58
CA GLU A 50 14.28 -4.50 1.85
C GLU A 50 13.04 -3.96 1.13
N TRP A 51 12.66 -4.64 0.05
CA TRP A 51 11.44 -4.33 -0.68
C TRP A 51 10.23 -4.84 0.12
N PRO A 52 9.22 -3.98 0.38
CA PRO A 52 7.99 -4.42 1.00
C PRO A 52 7.26 -5.42 0.10
N VAL A 53 6.43 -6.29 0.68
CA VAL A 53 5.67 -7.31 -0.06
C VAL A 53 4.34 -6.73 -0.52
N GLU A 54 3.97 -6.98 -1.77
CA GLU A 54 2.66 -6.56 -2.28
C GLU A 54 1.53 -7.24 -1.50
N PRO A 55 0.56 -6.47 -0.97
CA PRO A 55 -0.55 -7.06 -0.25
C PRO A 55 -1.49 -7.77 -1.22
N ILE A 56 -1.73 -9.06 -0.94
CA ILE A 56 -2.74 -9.92 -1.59
C ILE A 56 -4.03 -9.99 -0.78
#